data_AF-M0JKU2-F1
#
_entry.id   AF-M0JKU2-F1
#
_cell.length_a   1.000
_cell.length_b   1.000
_cell.length_c   1.000
_cell.angle_alpha   90.00
_cell.angle_beta   90.00
_cell.angle_gamma   90.00
#
_symmetry.space_group_name_H-M   'P 1'
#
loop_
_entity.id
_entity.type
_entity.pdbx_description
1 polymer ?
#
loop_
_entity_poly.entity_id
_entity_poly.type
_entity_poly.pdbx_seq_one_letter_code
_entity_poly.pdbx_strand_id
1 'polypeptide(L)'
;MTAAAVSIPAVSGLAAAHFPNKLDIDVQPDNADNYIDVDEHDTVEVVVQPVEFLNGDGDQETFDPTAEPVRYRFGSRSMVEDGDGARPEDDGEVREFNGHDGESYEALVMEFPVDKMGFDGGEETAWLYWERDESGEHGYAGMDSVSIHGTTASNQDIIEVLQQLLSRSNE
;
A
#
# COMPACT_ATOMS: atom_id res chain seq x y z
N MET A 1 -25.34 47.17 20.62
CA MET A 1 -23.90 46.84 20.65
C MET A 1 -23.79 45.33 20.50
N THR A 2 -23.03 44.91 19.51
CA THR A 2 -22.87 43.56 18.96
C THR A 2 -22.04 42.66 19.89
N ALA A 3 -22.56 41.48 20.22
CA ALA A 3 -21.79 40.43 20.89
C ALA A 3 -20.89 39.74 19.85
N ALA A 4 -19.57 39.82 20.04
CA ALA A 4 -18.61 39.08 19.23
C ALA A 4 -18.57 37.63 19.71
N ALA A 5 -19.03 36.70 18.87
CA ALA A 5 -18.81 35.27 19.09
C ALA A 5 -17.35 34.95 18.75
N VAL A 6 -16.59 34.46 19.73
CA VAL A 6 -15.23 33.96 19.52
C VAL A 6 -15.34 32.52 19.04
N SER A 7 -15.13 32.30 17.75
CA SER A 7 -14.94 30.96 17.18
C SER A 7 -13.59 30.42 17.64
N ILE A 8 -13.59 29.38 18.47
CA ILE A 8 -12.38 28.64 18.81
C ILE A 8 -12.05 27.77 17.58
N PRO A 9 -10.86 27.85 16.99
CA PRO A 9 -10.47 26.91 15.95
C PRO A 9 -10.44 25.51 16.56
N ALA A 10 -11.22 24.59 16.00
CA ALA A 10 -11.07 23.17 16.30
C ALA A 10 -9.67 22.76 15.83
N VAL A 11 -8.76 22.57 16.77
CA VAL A 11 -7.49 21.88 16.49
C VAL A 11 -7.87 20.42 16.32
N SER A 12 -8.14 20.00 15.08
CA SER A 12 -8.21 18.60 14.71
C SER A 12 -6.82 18.03 14.97
N GLY A 13 -6.64 17.41 16.14
CA GLY A 13 -5.42 16.66 16.44
C GLY A 13 -5.27 15.59 15.38
N LEU A 14 -4.09 15.53 14.75
CA LEU A 14 -3.67 14.43 13.88
C LEU A 14 -3.72 13.15 14.74
N ALA A 15 -4.87 12.48 14.76
CA ALA A 15 -4.92 11.13 15.25
C ALA A 15 -4.14 10.31 14.25
N ALA A 16 -2.89 9.95 14.60
CA ALA A 16 -2.15 8.95 13.85
C ALA A 16 -3.04 7.72 13.74
N ALA A 17 -3.31 7.30 12.51
CA ALA A 17 -4.34 6.32 12.30
C ALA A 17 -3.87 4.95 12.81
N HIS A 18 -4.48 4.39 13.87
CA HIS A 18 -4.10 3.07 14.38
C HIS A 18 -4.87 1.97 13.65
N PHE A 19 -4.23 1.35 12.65
CA PHE A 19 -4.75 0.16 11.97
C PHE A 19 -4.18 -1.09 12.65
N PRO A 20 -5.01 -1.98 13.23
CA PRO A 20 -4.53 -3.25 13.75
C PRO A 20 -3.91 -4.10 12.63
N ASN A 21 -2.73 -4.67 12.89
CA ASN A 21 -2.06 -5.56 11.95
C ASN A 21 -2.78 -6.92 11.94
N LYS A 22 -3.74 -7.06 11.02
CA LYS A 22 -4.73 -8.14 10.95
C LYS A 22 -5.02 -8.58 9.51
N LEU A 23 -4.23 -8.10 8.54
CA LEU A 23 -4.20 -8.65 7.20
C LEU A 23 -2.95 -9.51 7.07
N ASP A 24 -3.09 -10.65 6.40
CA ASP A 24 -1.96 -11.45 5.95
C ASP A 24 -1.78 -11.19 4.46
N ILE A 25 -0.59 -10.74 4.06
CA ILE A 25 -0.32 -10.30 2.70
C ILE A 25 0.96 -10.93 2.16
N ASP A 26 1.00 -11.12 0.85
CA ASP A 26 2.16 -11.63 0.13
C ASP A 26 2.39 -10.74 -1.10
N VAL A 27 3.54 -10.08 -1.15
CA VAL A 27 3.91 -9.16 -2.23
C VAL A 27 4.71 -9.90 -3.27
N GLN A 28 4.24 -9.87 -4.52
CA GLN A 28 4.80 -10.66 -5.63
C GLN A 28 4.83 -12.16 -5.26
N PRO A 29 3.67 -12.82 -5.09
CA PRO A 29 3.58 -14.19 -4.56
C PRO A 29 4.36 -15.24 -5.37
N ASP A 30 4.65 -14.96 -6.64
CA ASP A 30 5.46 -15.80 -7.52
C ASP A 30 6.97 -15.50 -7.46
N ASN A 31 7.39 -14.57 -6.61
CA ASN A 31 8.76 -14.12 -6.42
C ASN A 31 9.19 -14.30 -4.96
N ALA A 32 10.02 -15.30 -4.68
CA ALA A 32 10.44 -15.62 -3.31
C ALA A 32 11.26 -14.53 -2.58
N ASP A 33 11.76 -13.53 -3.31
CA ASP A 33 12.53 -12.41 -2.76
C ASP A 33 11.66 -11.15 -2.58
N ASN A 34 10.36 -11.21 -2.92
CA ASN A 34 9.38 -10.12 -2.85
C ASN A 34 9.93 -8.84 -3.49
N TYR A 35 10.54 -9.03 -4.66
CA TYR A 35 11.28 -8.01 -5.38
C TYR A 35 10.34 -7.07 -6.15
N ILE A 36 10.52 -5.77 -5.95
CA ILE A 36 9.81 -4.71 -6.68
C ILE A 36 10.83 -3.92 -7.50
N ASP A 37 10.74 -4.04 -8.83
CA ASP A 37 11.46 -3.16 -9.75
C ASP A 37 10.54 -2.04 -10.21
N VAL A 38 10.79 -0.83 -9.72
CA VAL A 38 9.94 0.31 -10.05
C VAL A 38 10.26 0.91 -11.44
N ASP A 39 11.38 0.52 -12.05
CA ASP A 39 11.78 0.96 -13.39
C ASP A 39 11.30 -0.02 -14.48
N GLU A 40 11.28 -1.32 -14.18
CA GLU A 40 10.90 -2.36 -15.15
C GLU A 40 9.41 -2.72 -15.14
N HIS A 41 8.69 -2.47 -14.04
CA HIS A 41 7.29 -2.84 -13.89
C HIS A 41 6.38 -1.64 -13.64
N ASP A 42 5.21 -1.64 -14.30
CA ASP A 42 4.17 -0.63 -14.12
C ASP A 42 3.31 -0.91 -12.88
N THR A 43 3.18 -2.19 -12.49
CA THR A 43 2.35 -2.66 -11.38
C THR A 43 3.09 -3.62 -10.45
N VAL A 44 2.61 -3.74 -9.21
CA VAL A 44 3.01 -4.76 -8.24
C VAL A 44 1.80 -5.58 -7.87
N GLU A 45 1.93 -6.90 -7.96
CA GLU A 45 0.91 -7.84 -7.53
C GLU A 45 1.00 -8.05 -6.00
N VAL A 46 -0.14 -7.99 -5.32
CA VAL A 46 -0.26 -8.23 -3.88
C VAL A 46 -1.43 -9.17 -3.63
N VAL A 47 -1.19 -10.23 -2.87
CA VAL A 47 -2.20 -11.17 -2.40
C VAL A 47 -2.60 -10.80 -0.98
N VAL A 48 -3.89 -10.82 -0.69
CA VAL A 48 -4.44 -10.76 0.67
C VAL A 48 -5.04 -12.12 0.98
N GLN A 49 -4.53 -12.78 2.01
CA GLN A 49 -4.96 -14.10 2.43
C GLN A 49 -6.04 -14.01 3.51
N PRO A 50 -6.98 -14.96 3.58
CA PRO A 50 -7.88 -15.08 4.71
C PRO A 50 -7.10 -15.32 6.01
N VAL A 51 -7.46 -14.60 7.07
CA VAL A 51 -6.76 -14.70 8.36
C VAL A 51 -7.72 -14.70 9.53
N GLU A 52 -7.48 -15.59 10.49
CA GLU A 52 -8.21 -15.64 11.75
C GLU A 52 -7.44 -14.92 12.85
N PHE A 53 -8.12 -14.12 13.66
CA PHE A 53 -7.55 -13.43 14.81
C PHE A 53 -8.55 -13.33 15.96
N LEU A 54 -8.07 -12.90 17.12
CA LEU A 54 -8.93 -12.52 18.23
C LEU A 54 -9.30 -11.03 18.14
N ASN A 55 -10.57 -10.73 18.30
CA ASN A 55 -11.06 -9.36 18.36
C ASN A 55 -10.83 -8.74 19.75
N GLY A 56 -11.26 -7.47 19.93
CA GLY A 56 -11.07 -6.75 21.20
C GLY A 56 -11.80 -7.39 22.39
N ASP A 57 -12.82 -8.21 22.14
CA ASP A 57 -13.60 -8.94 23.14
C ASP A 57 -13.03 -10.34 23.42
N GLY A 58 -12.01 -10.77 22.67
CA GLY A 58 -11.39 -12.08 22.78
C GLY A 58 -12.10 -13.19 22.00
N ASP A 59 -13.08 -12.84 21.16
CA ASP A 59 -13.75 -13.78 20.26
C ASP A 59 -12.92 -13.98 18.99
N GLN A 60 -13.01 -15.19 18.41
CA GLN A 60 -12.38 -15.51 17.13
C GLN A 60 -13.17 -14.88 15.98
N GLU A 61 -12.47 -14.14 15.14
CA GLU A 61 -12.99 -13.47 13.96
C GLU A 61 -12.11 -13.83 12.76
N THR A 62 -12.72 -13.94 11.59
CA THR A 62 -12.03 -14.22 10.33
C THR A 62 -12.18 -12.99 9.43
N PHE A 63 -11.06 -12.50 8.91
CA PHE A 63 -11.07 -11.57 7.79
C PHE A 63 -10.98 -12.37 6.49
N ASP A 64 -12.04 -12.33 5.70
CA ASP A 64 -12.11 -12.94 4.38
C ASP A 64 -12.04 -11.84 3.31
N PRO A 65 -10.89 -11.66 2.63
CA PRO A 65 -10.71 -10.58 1.68
C PRO A 65 -11.60 -10.71 0.44
N THR A 66 -12.16 -11.89 0.16
CA THR A 66 -13.06 -12.13 -0.98
C THR A 66 -14.51 -11.69 -0.68
N ALA A 67 -14.86 -11.58 0.60
CA ALA A 67 -16.18 -11.15 1.05
C ALA A 67 -16.25 -9.63 1.34
N GLU A 68 -15.09 -8.98 1.49
CA GLU A 68 -14.99 -7.57 1.85
C GLU A 68 -14.88 -6.65 0.63
N PRO A 69 -15.37 -5.39 0.72
CA PRO A 69 -15.17 -4.41 -0.33
C PRO A 69 -13.69 -4.10 -0.58
N VAL A 70 -13.35 -3.93 -1.86
CA VAL A 70 -11.99 -3.58 -2.31
C VAL A 70 -11.73 -2.10 -2.01
N ARG A 71 -11.05 -1.86 -0.88
CA ARG A 71 -10.76 -0.51 -0.36
C ARG A 71 -9.35 -0.46 0.22
N TYR A 72 -8.39 -0.83 -0.63
CA TYR A 72 -7.00 -1.00 -0.21
C TYR A 72 -6.12 0.16 -0.66
N ARG A 73 -5.08 0.41 0.15
CA ARG A 73 -3.98 1.33 -0.12
C ARG A 73 -2.66 0.65 0.13
N PHE A 74 -1.81 0.61 -0.90
CA PHE A 74 -0.52 -0.04 -0.85
C PHE A 74 0.62 0.96 -1.05
N GLY A 75 1.72 0.76 -0.33
CA GLY A 75 2.94 1.53 -0.57
C GLY A 75 3.88 1.60 0.63
N SER A 76 4.75 2.62 0.61
CA SER A 76 5.61 2.94 1.74
C SER A 76 4.78 3.36 2.95
N ARG A 77 5.33 3.13 4.14
CA ARG A 77 4.64 3.43 5.39
C ARG A 77 4.14 4.87 5.46
N SER A 78 4.98 5.83 5.07
CA SER A 78 4.63 7.25 5.07
C SER A 78 3.48 7.56 4.12
N MET A 79 3.43 6.93 2.94
CA MET A 79 2.34 7.16 1.99
C MET A 79 1.00 6.68 2.55
N VAL A 80 0.95 5.46 3.08
CA VAL A 80 -0.31 4.89 3.55
C VAL A 80 -0.77 5.50 4.87
N GLU A 81 0.15 5.95 5.74
CA GLU A 81 -0.20 6.63 7.00
C GLU A 81 -0.86 8.00 6.77
N ASP A 82 -0.51 8.70 5.69
CA ASP A 82 -1.12 9.98 5.31
C ASP A 82 -2.45 9.82 4.55
N GLY A 83 -2.90 8.57 4.35
CA GLY A 83 -4.11 8.25 3.57
C GLY A 83 -3.91 8.36 2.06
N ASP A 84 -2.66 8.42 1.60
CA ASP A 84 -2.26 8.32 0.20
C ASP A 84 -2.01 6.85 -0.18
N GLY A 85 -0.98 6.55 -0.98
CA GLY A 85 -0.70 5.20 -1.47
C GLY A 85 -1.49 4.80 -2.72
N ALA A 86 -1.02 3.73 -3.34
CA ALA A 86 -1.60 3.15 -4.54
C ALA A 86 -2.93 2.47 -4.22
N ARG A 87 -3.95 2.74 -5.04
CA ARG A 87 -5.20 1.95 -5.06
C ARG A 87 -5.06 0.85 -6.11
N PRO A 88 -5.75 -0.29 -5.94
CA PRO A 88 -5.71 -1.33 -6.95
C PRO A 88 -6.30 -0.82 -8.28
N GLU A 89 -5.82 -1.33 -9.41
CA GLU A 89 -6.29 -0.92 -10.74
C GLU A 89 -7.75 -1.31 -11.00
N ASP A 90 -8.20 -2.39 -10.38
CA ASP A 90 -9.57 -2.90 -10.42
C ASP A 90 -10.01 -3.53 -9.09
N ASP A 91 -11.08 -4.32 -9.11
CA ASP A 91 -11.62 -5.01 -7.93
C ASP A 91 -10.81 -6.27 -7.54
N GLY A 92 -9.71 -6.57 -8.22
CA GLY A 92 -8.89 -7.74 -8.01
C GLY A 92 -9.48 -9.04 -8.59
N GLU A 93 -8.68 -10.09 -8.50
CA GLU A 93 -9.02 -11.45 -8.92
C GLU A 93 -9.00 -12.39 -7.71
N VAL A 94 -10.02 -13.24 -7.58
CA VAL A 94 -10.00 -14.35 -6.63
C VAL A 94 -9.23 -15.51 -7.24
N ARG A 95 -8.11 -15.90 -6.63
CA ARG A 95 -7.29 -17.05 -7.06
C ARG A 95 -7.21 -18.10 -5.94
N GLU A 96 -7.11 -19.36 -6.35
CA GLU A 96 -6.93 -20.49 -5.43
C GLU A 96 -5.43 -20.72 -5.16
N PHE A 97 -5.06 -20.79 -3.89
CA PHE A 97 -3.71 -21.07 -3.41
C PHE A 97 -3.67 -22.36 -2.61
N ASN A 98 -2.50 -22.99 -2.55
CA ASN A 98 -2.28 -24.18 -1.75
C ASN A 98 -1.70 -23.78 -0.39
N GLY A 99 -2.41 -24.10 0.69
CA GLY A 99 -1.94 -23.95 2.06
C GLY A 99 -0.88 -24.98 2.43
N HIS A 100 -0.21 -24.73 3.55
CA HIS A 100 0.89 -25.57 4.02
C HIS A 100 0.48 -27.03 4.33
N ASP A 101 -0.77 -27.23 4.77
CA ASP A 101 -1.32 -28.53 5.15
C ASP A 101 -2.00 -29.27 3.97
N GLY A 102 -1.89 -28.74 2.76
CA GLY A 102 -2.49 -29.32 1.54
C GLY A 102 -3.97 -28.99 1.35
N GLU A 103 -4.52 -28.10 2.18
CA GLU A 103 -5.83 -27.47 1.97
C GLU A 103 -5.69 -26.34 0.96
N SER A 104 -6.64 -26.19 0.04
CA SER A 104 -6.70 -25.01 -0.82
C SER A 104 -7.53 -23.91 -0.17
N TYR A 105 -7.16 -22.66 -0.43
CA TYR A 105 -7.90 -21.49 0.01
C TYR A 105 -8.00 -20.47 -1.12
N GLU A 106 -9.07 -19.69 -1.10
CA GLU A 106 -9.26 -18.56 -2.02
C GLU A 106 -8.67 -17.30 -1.41
N ALA A 107 -7.95 -16.52 -2.20
CA ALA A 107 -7.36 -15.26 -1.79
C ALA A 107 -7.65 -14.17 -2.83
N LEU A 108 -7.69 -12.92 -2.38
CA LEU A 108 -7.85 -11.77 -3.26
C LEU A 108 -6.49 -11.31 -3.75
N VAL A 109 -6.37 -11.14 -5.06
CA VAL A 109 -5.15 -10.69 -5.72
C VAL A 109 -5.41 -9.37 -6.40
N MET A 110 -4.53 -8.40 -6.19
CA MET A 110 -4.67 -7.05 -6.70
C MET A 110 -3.37 -6.56 -7.32
N GLU A 111 -3.50 -5.78 -8.38
CA GLU A 111 -2.39 -5.06 -9.01
C GLU A 111 -2.41 -3.59 -8.59
N PHE A 112 -1.29 -3.09 -8.10
CA PHE A 112 -1.13 -1.73 -7.64
C PHE A 112 -0.16 -0.97 -8.55
N PRO A 113 -0.46 0.26 -8.99
CA PRO A 113 0.42 1.05 -9.83
C PRO A 113 1.63 1.56 -9.04
N VAL A 114 2.83 1.30 -9.58
CA VAL A 114 4.12 1.60 -8.95
C VAL A 114 4.30 3.09 -8.65
N ASP A 115 3.84 3.96 -9.55
CA ASP A 115 4.03 5.42 -9.44
C ASP A 115 3.25 6.07 -8.28
N LYS A 116 2.36 5.31 -7.63
CA LYS A 116 1.52 5.76 -6.51
C LYS A 116 1.93 5.18 -5.15
N MET A 117 2.87 4.24 -5.10
CA MET A 117 3.28 3.58 -3.86
C MET A 117 4.20 4.43 -3.00
N GLY A 118 4.88 5.40 -3.62
CA GLY A 118 5.82 6.30 -2.96
C GLY A 118 7.00 5.57 -2.31
N PHE A 119 7.51 4.54 -2.99
CA PHE A 119 8.79 3.92 -2.64
C PHE A 119 9.95 4.75 -3.19
N ASP A 120 10.96 5.00 -2.35
CA ASP A 120 12.20 5.68 -2.73
C ASP A 120 13.42 4.75 -2.78
N GLY A 121 13.23 3.47 -2.48
CA GLY A 121 14.21 2.40 -2.60
C GLY A 121 15.02 2.18 -1.32
N GLY A 122 14.72 2.94 -0.27
CA GLY A 122 15.23 2.69 1.08
C GLY A 122 14.35 1.77 1.91
N GLU A 123 13.16 1.40 1.43
CA GLU A 123 12.20 0.61 2.18
C GLU A 123 12.48 -0.89 2.11
N GLU A 124 12.44 -1.55 3.27
CA GLU A 124 12.55 -3.01 3.41
C GLU A 124 11.18 -3.64 3.71
N THR A 125 10.12 -2.84 3.74
CA THR A 125 8.78 -3.27 4.14
C THR A 125 7.72 -2.48 3.38
N ALA A 126 6.81 -3.19 2.74
CA ALA A 126 5.62 -2.63 2.12
C ALA A 126 4.41 -2.76 3.04
N TRP A 127 3.49 -1.80 2.97
CA TRP A 127 2.31 -1.75 3.82
C TRP A 127 1.05 -1.77 2.99
N LEU A 128 0.03 -2.50 3.46
CA LEU A 128 -1.30 -2.53 2.89
C LEU A 128 -2.32 -2.13 3.95
N TYR A 129 -3.08 -1.07 3.71
CA TYR A 129 -4.19 -0.64 4.57
C TYR A 129 -5.53 -0.92 3.90
N TRP A 130 -6.46 -1.48 4.65
CA TRP A 130 -7.85 -1.66 4.26
C TRP A 130 -8.74 -0.64 4.99
N GLU A 131 -9.58 0.08 4.25
CA GLU A 131 -10.53 1.04 4.79
C GLU A 131 -11.90 0.37 4.98
N ARG A 132 -12.45 0.44 6.20
CA ARG A 132 -13.73 -0.22 6.51
C ARG A 132 -14.91 0.43 5.80
N ASP A 133 -14.82 1.71 5.53
CA ASP A 133 -15.85 2.49 4.84
C ASP A 133 -15.25 3.61 3.98
N GLU A 134 -16.12 4.31 3.24
CA GLU A 134 -15.73 5.38 2.31
C GLU A 134 -15.19 6.64 3.00
N SER A 135 -15.30 6.74 4.33
CA SER A 135 -14.75 7.88 5.07
C SER A 135 -13.24 7.79 5.29
N GLY A 136 -12.63 6.64 4.94
CA GLY A 136 -11.24 6.34 5.26
C GLY A 136 -11.04 5.99 6.73
N GLU A 137 -12.12 5.64 7.45
CA GLU A 137 -12.03 5.17 8.83
C GLU A 137 -11.24 3.85 8.91
N HIS A 138 -10.54 3.72 10.03
CA HIS A 138 -9.54 2.71 10.29
C HIS A 138 -10.11 1.29 10.15
N GLY A 139 -9.63 0.54 9.15
CA GLY A 139 -9.84 -0.89 9.05
C GLY A 139 -8.64 -1.65 9.58
N TYR A 140 -8.01 -2.46 8.73
CA TYR A 140 -6.90 -3.33 9.08
C TYR A 140 -5.65 -3.00 8.28
N ALA A 141 -4.49 -3.39 8.80
CA ALA A 141 -3.22 -3.29 8.11
C ALA A 141 -2.59 -4.67 7.93
N GLY A 142 -1.78 -4.80 6.88
CA GLY A 142 -0.83 -5.88 6.65
C GLY A 142 0.51 -5.29 6.23
N MET A 143 1.57 -6.07 6.40
CA MET A 143 2.90 -5.70 5.91
C MET A 143 3.62 -6.94 5.40
N ASP A 144 4.50 -6.73 4.44
CA ASP A 144 5.41 -7.76 3.94
C ASP A 144 6.81 -7.18 3.76
N SER A 145 7.82 -8.06 3.86
CA SER A 145 9.21 -7.70 3.58
C SER A 145 9.39 -7.60 2.07
N VAL A 146 10.06 -6.55 1.60
CA VAL A 146 10.29 -6.32 0.16
C VAL A 146 11.71 -5.86 -0.10
N SER A 147 12.20 -6.08 -1.32
CA SER A 147 13.42 -5.47 -1.83
C SER A 147 13.09 -4.57 -3.01
N ILE A 148 13.42 -3.28 -2.91
CA ILE A 148 13.01 -2.26 -3.90
C ILE A 148 14.20 -1.82 -4.74
N HIS A 149 14.03 -1.82 -6.05
CA HIS A 149 15.02 -1.44 -7.04
C HIS A 149 14.43 -0.48 -8.07
N GLY A 150 15.29 0.25 -8.78
CA GLY A 150 14.88 1.19 -9.83
C GLY A 150 14.62 2.63 -9.36
N THR A 151 15.00 2.99 -8.12
CA THR A 151 14.74 4.36 -7.61
C THR A 151 15.91 5.32 -7.80
N THR A 152 17.04 4.82 -8.28
CA THR A 152 18.19 5.66 -8.64
C THR A 152 17.99 6.16 -10.05
N ALA A 153 17.76 7.47 -10.21
CA ALA A 153 17.72 8.14 -11.52
C ALA A 153 18.78 7.51 -12.44
N SER A 154 18.31 6.85 -13.50
CA SER A 154 19.19 6.08 -14.36
C SER A 154 20.31 7.01 -14.82
N ASN A 155 21.57 6.54 -14.81
CA ASN A 155 22.70 7.36 -15.27
C ASN A 155 22.46 7.93 -16.69
N GLN A 156 21.57 7.32 -17.47
CA GLN A 156 21.09 7.83 -18.75
C GLN A 156 20.25 9.11 -18.63
N ASP A 157 19.34 9.22 -17.66
CA ASP A 157 18.53 10.44 -17.43
C ASP A 157 19.41 11.62 -17.02
N ILE A 158 20.43 11.36 -16.18
CA ILE A 158 21.41 12.37 -15.79
C ILE A 158 22.21 12.82 -17.02
N ILE A 159 22.58 11.89 -17.90
CA ILE A 159 23.30 12.21 -19.14
C ILE A 159 22.40 13.00 -20.11
N GLU A 160 21.13 12.67 -20.25
CA GLU A 160 20.20 13.42 -21.11
C GLU A 160 19.98 14.85 -20.59
N VAL A 161 19.78 15.02 -19.28
CA VAL A 161 19.67 16.35 -18.66
C VAL A 161 20.96 17.16 -18.87
N LEU A 162 22.13 16.54 -18.71
CA LEU A 162 23.41 17.20 -18.95
C LEU A 162 23.59 17.60 -20.42
N GLN A 163 23.20 16.73 -21.37
CA GLN A 163 23.26 17.05 -22.80
C GLN A 163 22.29 18.18 -23.17
N GLN A 164 21.11 18.23 -22.56
CA GLN A 164 20.13 19.28 -22.79
C GLN A 164 20.61 20.65 -22.26
N LEU A 165 21.27 20.67 -21.11
CA LEU A 165 21.89 21.88 -20.54
C LEU A 165 23.08 22.37 -21.37
N LEU A 166 23.95 21.46 -21.82
CA LEU A 166 25.10 21.80 -22.67
C LEU A 166 24.66 22.33 -24.04
N SER A 167 23.56 21.81 -24.58
CA SER A 167 22.99 22.27 -25.86
C SER A 167 22.39 23.67 -25.74
N ARG A 168 21.76 24.02 -24.61
CA ARG A 168 21.22 25.36 -24.33
C ARG A 168 22.29 26.41 -24.01
N SER A 169 23.48 26.00 -23.56
CA SER A 169 24.58 26.92 -23.26
C SER A 169 25.40 27.33 -24.49
N ASN A 170 25.13 26.72 -25.65
CA ASN A 170 25.78 27.00 -26.93
C ASN A 170 24.91 27.83 -27.89
N GLU A 171 23.79 28.39 -27.41
CA GLU A 171 23.01 29.45 -28.10
C GLU A 171 23.32 30.84 -27.54
#